data_AF-A0A7Y2YUF4-F1
#
_entry.id   AF-A0A7Y2YUF4-F1
#
_cell.length_a   1.000
_cell.length_b   1.000
_cell.length_c   1.000
_cell.angle_alpha   90.00
_cell.angle_beta   90.00
_cell.angle_gamma   90.00
#
_symmetry.space_group_name_H-M   'P 1'
#
loop_
_entity.id
_entity.type
_entity.pdbx_description
1 polymer ?
#
loop_
_entity_poly.entity_id
_entity_poly.type
_entity_poly.pdbx_seq_one_letter_code
_entity_poly.pdbx_strand_id
1 'polypeptide(L)'
;MTEGQDGRHLDLAARTLVEERVRSLRRQVHRDLDPDDLVLRPTAPAARRHLFEEACELYWNELNWEQLTHEELVGEAELTEMVFPGLLALVAAWLPRSENGEPDRDRERRDVAHDFLLWLASRLVELRVKRPEDGADRATIQREVQVTDDLIDLMTYKLYCISDGEIERLAH
;
A
#
# COMPACT_ATOMS: atom_id res chain seq x y z
N MET A 1 -19.06 -19.49 16.39
CA MET A 1 -17.92 -19.77 15.49
C MET A 1 -17.98 -18.75 14.37
N THR A 2 -17.61 -17.49 14.60
CA THR A 2 -17.93 -16.44 13.62
C THR A 2 -16.80 -15.43 13.49
N GLU A 3 -16.41 -14.70 14.54
CA GLU A 3 -15.41 -13.62 14.39
C GLU A 3 -13.98 -14.12 14.07
N GLY A 4 -13.55 -15.24 14.68
CA GLY A 4 -12.19 -15.77 14.48
C GLY A 4 -11.99 -16.58 13.20
N GLN A 5 -13.05 -16.84 12.41
CA GLN A 5 -12.94 -17.49 11.09
C GLN A 5 -12.94 -16.45 9.97
N ASP A 6 -13.78 -15.42 10.09
CA ASP A 6 -13.84 -14.31 9.13
C ASP A 6 -12.51 -13.55 9.07
N GLY A 7 -11.90 -13.24 10.22
CA GLY A 7 -10.58 -12.58 10.26
C GLY A 7 -9.45 -13.39 9.60
N ARG A 8 -9.49 -14.73 9.70
CA ARG A 8 -8.51 -15.61 9.04
C ARG A 8 -8.72 -15.70 7.53
N HIS A 9 -9.96 -15.64 7.07
CA HIS A 9 -10.26 -15.59 5.63
C HIS A 9 -9.80 -14.27 5.01
N LEU A 10 -9.97 -13.14 5.72
CA LEU A 10 -9.48 -11.83 5.28
C LEU A 10 -7.95 -11.79 5.19
N ASP A 11 -7.24 -12.29 6.21
CA ASP A 11 -5.75 -12.37 6.19
C ASP A 11 -5.24 -13.21 5.01
N LEU A 12 -5.86 -14.37 4.75
CA LEU A 12 -5.49 -15.20 3.60
C LEU A 12 -5.76 -14.49 2.27
N ALA A 13 -6.91 -13.83 2.13
CA ALA A 13 -7.27 -13.10 0.92
C ALA A 13 -6.32 -11.92 0.67
N ALA A 14 -5.95 -11.19 1.72
CA ALA A 14 -5.00 -10.08 1.64
C ALA A 14 -3.61 -10.55 1.19
N ARG A 15 -3.09 -11.62 1.79
CA ARG A 15 -1.81 -12.22 1.38
C ARG A 15 -1.85 -12.68 -0.07
N THR A 16 -2.92 -13.37 -0.46
CA THR A 16 -3.12 -13.83 -1.84
C THR A 16 -3.14 -12.64 -2.81
N LEU A 17 -3.81 -11.55 -2.45
CA LEU A 17 -3.86 -10.34 -3.27
C LEU A 17 -2.46 -9.76 -3.50
N VAL A 18 -1.66 -9.61 -2.43
CA VAL A 18 -0.28 -9.12 -2.54
C VAL A 18 0.58 -10.06 -3.37
N GLU A 19 0.53 -11.37 -3.12
CA GLU A 19 1.30 -12.38 -3.85
C GLU A 19 0.99 -12.38 -5.35
N GLU A 20 -0.29 -12.33 -5.74
CA GLU A 20 -0.68 -12.27 -7.16
C GLU A 20 -0.25 -10.96 -7.82
N ARG A 21 -0.29 -9.85 -7.08
CA ARG A 21 0.13 -8.54 -7.58
C ARG A 21 1.63 -8.50 -7.85
N VAL A 22 2.43 -8.99 -6.91
CA VAL A 22 3.89 -9.15 -7.07
C VAL A 22 4.21 -10.11 -8.22
N ARG A 23 3.48 -11.22 -8.33
CA ARG A 23 3.64 -12.17 -9.44
C ARG A 23 3.30 -11.53 -10.79
N SER A 24 2.25 -10.72 -10.86
CA SER A 24 1.89 -9.98 -12.06
C SER A 24 2.98 -9.00 -12.45
N LEU A 25 3.44 -8.20 -11.49
CA LEU A 25 4.51 -7.22 -11.67
C LEU A 25 5.78 -7.89 -12.20
N ARG A 26 6.22 -8.99 -11.59
CA ARG A 26 7.39 -9.78 -12.01
C ARG A 26 7.29 -10.21 -13.48
N ARG A 27 6.10 -10.62 -13.93
CA ARG A 27 5.88 -11.01 -15.34
C ARG A 27 6.00 -9.83 -16.29
N GLN A 28 5.54 -8.65 -15.87
CA GLN A 28 5.52 -7.44 -16.70
C GLN A 28 6.90 -6.76 -16.79
N VAL A 29 7.67 -6.72 -15.71
CA VAL A 29 8.99 -6.08 -15.70
C VAL A 29 10.12 -6.97 -16.23
N HIS A 30 9.84 -8.24 -16.52
CA HIS A 30 10.78 -9.22 -17.10
C HIS A 30 12.12 -9.38 -16.35
N ARG A 31 12.16 -9.06 -15.07
CA ARG A 31 13.30 -9.30 -14.17
C ARG A 31 12.86 -10.04 -12.93
N ASP A 32 13.82 -10.65 -12.22
CA ASP A 32 13.49 -11.25 -10.94
C ASP A 32 13.13 -10.14 -9.94
N LEU A 33 11.99 -10.32 -9.29
CA LEU A 33 11.59 -9.56 -8.12
C LEU A 33 11.73 -10.57 -6.99
N ASP A 34 12.90 -10.57 -6.37
CA ASP A 34 13.22 -11.57 -5.36
C ASP A 34 12.31 -11.34 -4.14
N PRO A 35 11.39 -12.27 -3.81
CA PRO A 35 10.66 -12.19 -2.55
C PRO A 35 11.59 -12.34 -1.34
N ASP A 36 12.78 -12.91 -1.53
CA ASP A 36 13.85 -13.05 -0.55
C ASP A 36 14.83 -11.87 -0.58
N ASP A 37 14.34 -10.66 -0.87
CA ASP A 37 14.99 -9.42 -0.46
C ASP A 37 14.93 -9.36 1.08
N LEU A 38 15.72 -10.25 1.69
CA LEU A 38 15.76 -10.59 3.10
C LEU A 38 15.81 -9.27 3.86
N VAL A 39 14.94 -9.13 4.85
CA VAL A 39 15.10 -8.09 5.85
C VAL A 39 16.39 -8.42 6.59
N LEU A 40 17.52 -7.97 6.04
CA LEU A 40 18.87 -8.30 6.52
C LEU A 40 19.01 -7.90 7.99
N ARG A 41 18.25 -6.89 8.40
CA ARG A 41 18.11 -6.43 9.77
C ARG A 41 16.64 -6.17 10.09
N PRO A 42 15.95 -7.09 10.78
CA PRO A 42 14.60 -6.85 11.24
C PRO A 42 14.51 -5.59 12.08
N THR A 43 13.47 -4.80 11.87
CA THR A 43 13.18 -3.64 12.72
C THR A 43 12.88 -4.14 14.13
N ALA A 44 13.42 -3.47 15.15
CA ALA A 44 13.17 -3.84 16.54
C ALA A 44 11.65 -3.91 16.83
N PRO A 45 11.13 -4.93 17.53
CA PRO A 45 9.69 -5.18 17.61
C PRO A 45 8.84 -4.00 18.09
N ALA A 46 9.35 -3.21 19.04
CA ALA A 46 8.66 -2.01 19.51
C ALA A 46 8.62 -0.89 18.45
N ALA A 47 9.72 -0.69 17.73
CA ALA A 47 9.80 0.28 16.64
C ALA A 47 8.93 -0.16 15.45
N ARG A 48 8.97 -1.46 15.10
CA ARG A 48 8.15 -2.03 14.02
C ARG A 48 6.67 -1.79 14.26
N ARG A 49 6.20 -2.07 15.48
CA ARG A 49 4.82 -1.82 15.91
C ARG A 49 4.46 -0.35 15.84
N HIS A 50 5.29 0.51 16.43
CA HIS A 50 5.02 1.95 16.48
C HIS A 50 4.91 2.56 15.08
N LEU A 51 5.84 2.24 14.18
CA LEU A 51 5.83 2.76 12.81
C LEU A 51 4.64 2.22 11.99
N PHE A 52 4.29 0.95 12.19
CA PHE A 52 3.11 0.36 11.58
C PHE A 52 1.83 1.06 12.06
N GLU A 53 1.68 1.26 13.37
CA GLU A 53 0.53 1.97 13.96
C GLU A 53 0.45 3.41 13.43
N GLU A 54 1.58 4.13 13.37
CA GLU A 54 1.66 5.49 12.83
C GLU A 54 1.18 5.57 11.37
N ALA A 55 1.58 4.62 10.51
CA ALA A 55 1.12 4.61 9.12
C ALA A 55 -0.37 4.27 8.96
N CYS A 56 -0.89 3.36 9.78
CA CYS A 56 -2.32 3.07 9.83
C CYS A 56 -3.11 4.32 10.25
N GLU A 57 -2.67 5.04 11.28
CA GLU A 57 -3.28 6.30 11.71
C GLU A 57 -3.20 7.37 10.63
N LEU A 58 -2.05 7.50 9.97
CA LEU A 58 -1.84 8.50 8.93
C LEU A 58 -2.72 8.24 7.69
N TYR A 59 -2.85 6.98 7.27
CA TYR A 59 -3.80 6.59 6.21
C TYR A 59 -5.22 7.10 6.52
N TRP A 60 -5.71 6.87 7.74
CA TRP A 60 -7.05 7.32 8.12
C TRP A 60 -7.15 8.84 8.19
N ASN A 61 -6.13 9.51 8.72
CA ASN A 61 -6.13 10.95 8.84
C ASN A 61 -6.19 11.62 7.46
N GLU A 62 -5.38 11.17 6.52
CA GLU A 62 -5.33 11.72 5.16
C GLU A 62 -6.60 11.37 4.37
N LEU A 63 -7.08 10.13 4.43
CA LEU A 63 -8.33 9.75 3.77
C LEU A 63 -9.54 10.54 4.31
N ASN A 64 -9.63 10.71 5.63
CA ASN A 64 -10.72 11.47 6.23
C ASN A 64 -10.63 12.96 5.87
N TRP A 65 -9.42 13.51 5.78
CA TRP A 65 -9.22 14.87 5.31
C TRP A 65 -9.76 15.05 3.90
N GLU A 66 -9.40 14.17 2.97
CA GLU A 66 -9.89 14.20 1.59
C GLU A 66 -11.40 14.05 1.47
N GLN A 67 -12.01 13.19 2.28
CA GLN A 67 -13.47 13.04 2.32
C GLN A 67 -14.18 14.31 2.81
N LEU A 68 -13.51 15.16 3.60
CA LEU A 68 -14.07 16.42 4.07
C LEU A 68 -13.86 17.56 3.07
N THR A 69 -12.72 17.60 2.37
CA THR A 69 -12.30 18.75 1.55
C THR A 69 -12.59 18.56 0.06
N HIS A 70 -12.44 17.34 -0.48
CA HIS A 70 -12.53 17.04 -1.91
C HIS A 70 -11.60 17.91 -2.78
N GLU A 71 -10.50 18.42 -2.21
CA GLU A 71 -9.65 19.44 -2.84
C GLU A 71 -8.65 18.87 -3.86
N GLU A 72 -8.31 17.58 -3.78
CA GLU A 72 -7.23 16.95 -4.56
C GLU A 72 -7.66 16.38 -5.92
N LEU A 73 -8.57 17.07 -6.61
CA LEU A 73 -8.96 16.76 -7.99
C LEU A 73 -7.98 17.41 -8.99
N VAL A 74 -7.23 16.60 -9.74
CA VAL A 74 -6.45 17.08 -10.90
C VAL A 74 -7.17 16.70 -12.18
N GLY A 75 -7.94 17.65 -12.73
CA GLY A 75 -8.82 17.38 -13.88
C GLY A 75 -10.06 16.60 -13.44
N GLU A 76 -10.29 15.43 -14.04
CA GLU A 76 -11.41 14.52 -13.69
C GLU A 76 -10.96 13.30 -12.85
N ALA A 77 -9.66 13.18 -12.54
CA ALA A 77 -9.10 12.05 -11.79
C ALA A 77 -8.50 12.52 -10.45
N GLU A 78 -8.78 11.74 -9.41
CA GLU A 78 -8.12 11.86 -8.11
C GLU A 78 -6.76 11.16 -8.19
N LEU A 79 -5.69 11.89 -7.90
CA LEU A 79 -4.35 11.29 -7.84
C LEU A 79 -4.11 10.79 -6.42
N THR A 80 -3.98 9.47 -6.25
CA THR A 80 -3.71 8.85 -4.95
C THR A 80 -2.47 9.43 -4.24
N GLU A 81 -1.49 9.94 -5.01
CA GLU A 81 -0.32 10.63 -4.45
C GLU A 81 -0.65 11.95 -3.74
N MET A 82 -1.73 12.62 -4.16
CA MET A 82 -2.22 13.86 -3.56
C MET A 82 -3.16 13.58 -2.39
N VAL A 83 -3.83 12.43 -2.38
CA VAL A 83 -4.60 11.94 -1.23
C VAL A 83 -3.69 11.58 -0.06
N PHE A 84 -2.54 10.97 -0.33
CA PHE A 84 -1.66 10.40 0.70
C PHE A 84 -0.22 10.97 0.72
N PRO A 85 -0.02 12.30 0.70
CA PRO A 85 1.31 12.88 0.53
C PRO A 85 2.23 12.58 1.73
N GLY A 86 1.70 12.68 2.95
CA GLY A 86 2.41 12.40 4.18
C GLY A 86 2.70 10.92 4.34
N LEU A 87 1.73 10.05 4.06
CA LEU A 87 1.94 8.61 4.11
C LEU A 87 3.00 8.13 3.11
N LEU A 88 2.96 8.65 1.87
CA LEU A 88 3.98 8.32 0.88
C LEU A 88 5.37 8.83 1.26
N ALA A 89 5.46 10.00 1.92
CA ALA A 89 6.71 10.49 2.47
C ALA A 89 7.23 9.60 3.62
N LEU A 90 6.34 9.11 4.50
CA LEU A 90 6.68 8.18 5.57
C LEU A 90 7.20 6.84 5.01
N VAL A 91 6.52 6.28 4.01
CA VAL A 91 6.96 5.05 3.32
C VAL A 91 8.31 5.26 2.63
N ALA A 92 8.54 6.41 2.00
CA ALA A 92 9.84 6.73 1.41
C ALA A 92 10.95 6.79 2.48
N ALA A 93 10.66 7.27 3.69
CA ALA A 93 11.61 7.27 4.81
C ALA A 93 11.94 5.85 5.32
N TRP A 94 11.05 4.88 5.12
CA TRP A 94 11.31 3.46 5.44
C TRP A 94 12.14 2.75 4.38
N LEU A 95 12.14 3.26 3.16
CA LEU A 95 12.84 2.67 2.01
C LEU A 95 13.88 3.67 1.44
N PRO A 96 14.85 4.11 2.26
CA PRO A 96 15.82 5.11 1.84
C PRO A 96 16.68 4.60 0.69
N ARG A 97 17.15 5.54 -0.14
CA ARG A 97 18.17 5.30 -1.16
C ARG A 97 19.51 5.86 -0.69
N SER A 98 20.58 5.18 -1.06
CA SER A 98 21.95 5.66 -0.83
C SER A 98 22.35 6.70 -1.88
N GLU A 99 23.53 7.31 -1.73
CA GLU A 99 24.00 8.40 -2.60
C GLU A 99 24.12 8.01 -4.08
N ASN A 100 24.29 6.73 -4.39
CA ASN A 100 24.35 6.22 -5.76
C ASN A 100 22.96 5.91 -6.36
N GLY A 101 21.88 6.16 -5.62
CA GLY A 101 20.49 5.90 -6.05
C GLY A 101 19.99 4.48 -5.78
N GLU A 102 20.84 3.54 -5.37
CA GLU A 102 20.45 2.17 -5.00
C GLU A 102 19.77 2.14 -3.62
N PRO A 103 18.90 1.16 -3.34
CA PRO A 103 18.27 1.00 -2.04
C PRO A 103 19.30 0.85 -0.90
N ASP A 104 19.13 1.61 0.18
CA ASP A 104 20.01 1.58 1.36
C ASP A 104 19.58 0.47 2.32
N ARG A 105 19.96 -0.76 1.96
CA ARG A 105 19.55 -2.02 2.63
C ARG A 105 19.85 -2.08 4.13
N ASP A 106 20.85 -1.33 4.61
CA ASP A 106 21.21 -1.30 6.03
C ASP A 106 20.25 -0.45 6.87
N ARG A 107 19.50 0.45 6.23
CA ARG A 107 18.58 1.40 6.88
C ARG A 107 17.12 1.17 6.52
N GLU A 108 16.85 0.29 5.56
CA GLU A 108 15.50 -0.11 5.17
C GLU A 108 14.72 -0.72 6.35
N ARG A 109 13.44 -0.38 6.40
CA ARG A 109 12.44 -0.96 7.30
C ARG A 109 11.41 -1.73 6.49
N ARG A 110 11.91 -2.65 5.65
CA ARG A 110 11.10 -3.46 4.72
C ARG A 110 10.03 -4.29 5.40
N ASP A 111 10.30 -4.78 6.60
CA ASP A 111 9.33 -5.52 7.40
C ASP A 111 8.13 -4.67 7.80
N VAL A 112 8.35 -3.40 8.18
CA VAL A 112 7.26 -2.44 8.46
C VAL A 112 6.46 -2.16 7.19
N ALA A 113 7.15 -1.87 6.08
CA ALA A 113 6.50 -1.58 4.81
C ALA A 113 5.69 -2.77 4.28
N HIS A 114 6.19 -4.00 4.47
CA HIS A 114 5.49 -5.23 4.08
C HIS A 114 4.26 -5.50 4.98
N ASP A 115 4.37 -5.30 6.30
CA ASP A 115 3.21 -5.40 7.21
C ASP A 115 2.13 -4.40 6.82
N PHE A 116 2.53 -3.17 6.50
CA PHE A 116 1.60 -2.12 6.08
C PHE A 116 0.96 -2.43 4.72
N LEU A 117 1.71 -2.97 3.76
CA LEU A 117 1.17 -3.45 2.48
C LEU A 117 0.09 -4.53 2.68
N LEU A 118 0.34 -5.50 3.57
CA LEU A 118 -0.64 -6.54 3.90
C LEU A 118 -1.88 -5.96 4.60
N TRP A 119 -1.70 -4.93 5.44
CA TRP A 119 -2.80 -4.23 6.07
C TRP A 119 -3.68 -3.49 5.04
N LEU A 120 -3.07 -2.77 4.09
CA LEU A 120 -3.81 -2.13 2.99
C LEU A 120 -4.56 -3.15 2.13
N ALA A 121 -3.93 -4.27 1.79
CA ALA A 121 -4.59 -5.36 1.07
C ALA A 121 -5.78 -5.92 1.84
N SER A 122 -5.66 -6.07 3.17
CA SER A 122 -6.77 -6.47 4.03
C SER A 122 -7.90 -5.45 3.97
N ARG A 123 -7.58 -4.16 4.06
CA ARG A 123 -8.56 -3.07 3.97
C ARG A 123 -9.30 -3.08 2.63
N LEU A 124 -8.58 -3.27 1.52
CA LEU A 124 -9.18 -3.36 0.19
C LEU A 124 -10.13 -4.56 0.06
N VAL A 125 -9.77 -5.72 0.62
CA VAL A 125 -10.65 -6.89 0.64
C VAL A 125 -11.92 -6.60 1.45
N GLU A 126 -11.79 -6.00 2.63
CA GLU A 126 -12.93 -5.57 3.45
C GLU A 126 -13.87 -4.62 2.70
N LEU A 127 -13.31 -3.62 2.02
CA LEU A 127 -14.07 -2.66 1.23
C LEU A 127 -14.82 -3.33 0.07
N ARG A 128 -14.18 -4.27 -0.63
CA ARG A 128 -14.77 -4.99 -1.76
C ARG A 128 -15.93 -5.92 -1.37
N VAL A 129 -16.00 -6.37 -0.11
CA VAL A 129 -17.12 -7.19 0.39
C VAL A 129 -18.20 -6.36 1.08
N LYS A 130 -17.94 -5.09 1.39
CA LYS A 130 -18.90 -4.19 2.04
C LYS A 130 -20.09 -3.94 1.11
N ARG A 131 -21.29 -4.01 1.67
CA ARG A 131 -22.53 -3.72 0.94
C ARG A 131 -22.96 -2.29 1.27
N PRO A 132 -23.02 -1.38 0.27
CA PRO A 132 -23.43 -0.01 0.52
C PRO A 132 -24.91 0.07 0.89
N GLU A 133 -25.23 0.95 1.84
CA GLU A 133 -26.62 1.18 2.29
C GLU A 133 -27.41 2.03 1.29
N ASP A 134 -26.74 3.01 0.67
CA ASP A 134 -27.33 3.91 -0.32
C ASP A 134 -26.33 4.31 -1.44
N GLY A 135 -26.73 5.28 -2.28
CA GLY A 135 -25.91 5.76 -3.39
C GLY A 135 -24.72 6.62 -2.97
N ALA A 136 -24.82 7.36 -1.86
CA ALA A 136 -23.74 8.19 -1.35
C ALA A 136 -22.67 7.30 -0.69
N ASP A 137 -23.08 6.35 0.15
CA ASP A 137 -22.20 5.34 0.75
C ASP A 137 -21.50 4.51 -0.33
N ARG A 138 -22.20 4.16 -1.42
CA ARG A 138 -21.58 3.50 -2.58
C ARG A 138 -20.46 4.33 -3.22
N ALA A 139 -20.69 5.63 -3.43
CA ALA A 139 -19.69 6.50 -4.04
C ALA A 139 -18.45 6.64 -3.14
N THR A 140 -18.66 6.80 -1.84
CA THR A 140 -17.58 6.86 -0.84
C THR A 140 -16.78 5.56 -0.81
N ILE A 141 -17.44 4.40 -0.73
CA ILE A 141 -16.77 3.10 -0.75
C ILE A 141 -16.00 2.91 -2.06
N GLN A 142 -16.58 3.27 -3.21
CA GLN A 142 -15.91 3.14 -4.50
C GLN A 142 -14.66 4.01 -4.60
N ARG A 143 -14.72 5.25 -4.07
CA ARG A 143 -13.57 6.14 -3.98
C ARG A 143 -12.48 5.55 -3.09
N GLU A 144 -12.85 5.08 -1.89
CA GLU A 144 -11.90 4.45 -0.97
C GLU A 144 -11.25 3.20 -1.59
N VAL A 145 -12.03 2.36 -2.28
CA VAL A 145 -11.51 1.20 -3.02
C VAL A 145 -10.47 1.64 -4.04
N GLN A 146 -10.75 2.68 -4.83
CA GLN A 146 -9.84 3.15 -5.87
C GLN A 146 -8.52 3.64 -5.28
N VAL A 147 -8.56 4.59 -4.36
CA VAL A 147 -7.34 5.19 -3.79
C VAL A 147 -6.53 4.17 -2.98
N THR A 148 -7.20 3.23 -2.28
CA THR A 148 -6.50 2.15 -1.56
C THR A 148 -5.85 1.17 -2.53
N ASP A 149 -6.52 0.82 -3.63
CA ASP A 149 -5.95 -0.07 -4.63
C ASP A 149 -4.72 0.58 -5.26
N ASP A 150 -4.81 1.83 -5.69
CA ASP A 150 -3.68 2.56 -6.26
C ASP A 150 -2.51 2.72 -5.26
N LEU A 151 -2.81 2.94 -3.97
CA LEU A 151 -1.80 3.05 -2.93
C LEU A 151 -1.03 1.73 -2.75
N ILE A 152 -1.70 0.59 -2.87
CA ILE A 152 -1.05 -0.73 -2.85
C ILE A 152 -0.07 -0.86 -4.03
N ASP A 153 -0.41 -0.37 -5.23
CA ASP A 153 0.54 -0.35 -6.36
C ASP A 153 1.74 0.55 -6.06
N LEU A 154 1.50 1.78 -5.62
CA LEU A 154 2.58 2.72 -5.28
C LEU A 154 3.53 2.14 -4.23
N MET A 155 2.99 1.50 -3.19
CA MET A 155 3.78 0.82 -2.17
C MET A 155 4.56 -0.36 -2.74
N THR A 156 3.92 -1.18 -3.57
CA THR A 156 4.56 -2.32 -4.23
C THR A 156 5.72 -1.85 -5.12
N TYR A 157 5.52 -0.78 -5.89
CA TYR A 157 6.57 -0.21 -6.73
C TYR A 157 7.77 0.26 -5.92
N LYS A 158 7.55 0.95 -4.80
CA LYS A 158 8.63 1.38 -3.90
C LYS A 158 9.37 0.18 -3.28
N LEU A 159 8.64 -0.81 -2.77
CA LEU A 159 9.20 -2.02 -2.16
C LEU A 159 10.08 -2.82 -3.13
N TYR A 160 9.63 -3.00 -4.37
CA TYR A 160 10.33 -3.78 -5.40
C TYR A 160 11.22 -2.92 -6.30
N CYS A 161 11.41 -1.65 -5.94
CA CYS A 161 12.26 -0.69 -6.62
C CYS A 161 11.97 -0.60 -8.12
N ILE A 162 10.69 -0.57 -8.48
CA ILE A 162 10.23 -0.37 -9.84
C ILE A 162 10.53 1.08 -10.24
N SER A 163 11.19 1.25 -11.38
CA SER A 163 11.56 2.55 -11.93
C SER A 163 10.37 3.24 -12.61
N ASP A 164 10.41 4.56 -12.72
CA ASP A 164 9.34 5.33 -13.39
C ASP A 164 9.10 4.85 -14.83
N GLY A 165 10.17 4.55 -15.57
CA GLY A 165 10.05 3.99 -16.93
C GLY A 165 9.53 2.55 -16.98
N GLU A 166 9.59 1.79 -15.88
CA GLU A 166 8.85 0.53 -15.75
C GLU A 166 7.38 0.81 -15.43
N ILE A 167 7.07 1.73 -14.51
CA ILE A 167 5.69 2.11 -14.14
C ILE A 167 4.91 2.60 -15.36
N GLU A 168 5.50 3.46 -16.19
CA GLU A 168 4.89 3.94 -17.44
C GLU A 168 4.50 2.79 -18.39
N ARG A 169 5.27 1.69 -18.40
CA ARG A 169 4.93 0.50 -19.21
C ARG A 169 3.84 -0.37 -18.58
N LEU A 170 3.58 -0.24 -17.28
CA LEU A 170 2.50 -0.95 -16.59
C LEU A 170 1.15 -0.27 -16.76
N ALA A 171 1.15 1.04 -17.01
CA ALA A 171 -0.04 1.86 -17.25
C ALA A 171 -0.61 1.74 -18.69
N HIS A 172 0.01 0.94 -19.56
CA HIS A 172 -0.33 0.75 -20.97
C HIS A 172 -0.52 -0.74 -21.31
#